data_AF-A0A7Y2Z8P1-F1
#
_entry.id   AF-A0A7Y2Z8P1-F1
#
_cell.length_a   1.000
_cell.length_b   1.000
_cell.length_c   1.000
_cell.angle_alpha   90.00
_cell.angle_beta   90.00
_cell.angle_gamma   90.00
#
_symmetry.space_group_name_H-M   'P 1'
#
loop_
_entity.id
_entity.type
_entity.pdbx_description
1 polymer ?
#
loop_
_entity_poly.entity_id
_entity_poly.type
_entity_poly.pdbx_seq_one_letter_code
_entity_poly.pdbx_strand_id
1 'polypeptide(L)'
;MDTKNQEQLTSRVVEAATEKERPDGSSYPSLSFADQRDLAESYGPDHKTIQLAALRQGIVPEVYARNQKRLSCADQIKLLQSHVAVIGLGGLGGTVTEILARIGIGTLTLVDGDRFDDSNLNRQLLSSTEVLGKPKASVAEARVKA
;
A
#
# COMPACT_ATOMS: atom_id res chain seq x y z
N MET A 1 8.27 18.10 -6.29
CA MET A 1 9.45 17.61 -7.00
C MET A 1 9.57 18.38 -8.29
N ASP A 2 10.75 18.89 -8.62
CA ASP A 2 10.97 19.54 -9.92
C ASP A 2 10.99 18.51 -11.04
N THR A 3 10.55 18.90 -12.24
CA THR A 3 10.35 18.04 -13.42
C THR A 3 11.56 17.14 -13.72
N LYS A 4 12.77 17.68 -13.56
CA LYS A 4 14.04 16.97 -13.79
C LYS A 4 14.24 15.77 -12.85
N ASN A 5 13.80 15.88 -11.60
CA ASN A 5 13.90 14.78 -10.63
C ASN A 5 12.89 13.67 -10.96
N GLN A 6 11.72 14.04 -11.49
CA GLN A 6 10.68 13.09 -11.87
C GLN A 6 11.02 12.30 -13.14
N GLU A 7 11.67 12.94 -14.12
CA GLU A 7 12.22 12.25 -15.29
C GLU A 7 13.33 11.26 -14.90
N GLN A 8 14.26 11.69 -14.01
CA GLN A 8 15.31 10.81 -13.50
C GLN A 8 14.74 9.60 -12.75
N LEU A 9 13.78 9.81 -11.84
CA LEU A 9 13.11 8.71 -11.14
C LEU A 9 12.46 7.73 -12.13
N THR A 10 11.78 8.26 -13.14
CA THR A 10 11.10 7.43 -14.15
C THR A 10 12.09 6.54 -14.90
N SER A 11 13.23 7.09 -15.36
CA SER A 11 14.27 6.31 -16.03
C SER A 11 14.77 5.16 -15.14
N ARG A 12 15.00 5.44 -13.86
CA ARG A 12 15.58 4.48 -12.91
C ARG A 12 14.59 3.38 -12.53
N VAL A 13 13.31 3.71 -12.45
CA VAL A 13 12.25 2.71 -12.30
C VAL A 13 12.21 1.75 -13.49
N VAL A 14 12.37 2.26 -14.71
CA VAL A 14 12.43 1.42 -15.92
C VAL A 14 13.68 0.55 -15.91
N GLU A 15 14.84 1.09 -15.55
CA GLU A 15 16.11 0.34 -15.45
C GLU A 15 16.06 -0.76 -14.38
N ALA A 16 15.38 -0.54 -13.26
CA ALA A 16 15.25 -1.50 -12.17
C ALA A 16 14.17 -2.57 -12.43
N ALA A 17 13.29 -2.36 -13.42
CA ALA A 17 12.23 -3.30 -13.73
C ALA A 17 12.79 -4.59 -14.35
N THR A 18 12.20 -5.71 -13.97
CA THR A 18 12.55 -7.04 -14.49
C THR A 18 11.31 -7.70 -15.09
N GLU A 19 11.50 -8.49 -16.14
CA GLU A 19 10.42 -9.30 -16.70
C GLU A 19 10.08 -10.46 -15.76
N LYS A 20 8.77 -10.70 -15.58
CA LYS A 20 8.24 -11.81 -14.81
C LYS A 20 7.11 -12.51 -15.56
N GLU A 21 6.92 -13.78 -15.25
CA GLU A 21 5.85 -14.58 -15.82
C GLU A 21 4.65 -14.66 -14.86
N ARG A 22 3.45 -14.57 -15.43
CA ARG A 22 2.19 -14.85 -14.75
C ARG A 22 1.95 -16.37 -14.72
N PRO A 23 1.04 -16.88 -13.86
CA PRO A 23 0.68 -18.30 -13.84
C PRO A 23 0.11 -18.85 -15.16
N ASP A 24 -0.35 -17.98 -16.06
CA ASP A 24 -0.83 -18.36 -17.40
C ASP A 24 0.28 -18.29 -18.48
N GLY A 25 1.54 -18.05 -18.08
CA GLY A 25 2.69 -17.95 -18.96
C GLY A 25 2.86 -16.59 -19.66
N SER A 26 1.95 -15.63 -19.46
CA SER A 26 2.12 -14.28 -20.02
C SER A 26 3.18 -13.48 -19.25
N SER A 27 3.98 -12.71 -19.98
CA SER A 27 5.05 -11.87 -19.40
C SER A 27 4.51 -10.51 -18.96
N TYR A 28 5.15 -9.89 -17.97
CA TYR A 28 4.90 -8.51 -17.56
C TYR A 28 6.14 -7.90 -16.89
N PRO A 29 6.40 -6.60 -17.11
CA PRO A 29 7.44 -5.88 -16.39
C PRO A 29 7.02 -5.68 -14.94
N SER A 30 7.90 -6.03 -14.01
CA SER A 30 7.68 -5.95 -12.57
C SER A 30 8.79 -5.15 -11.87
N LEU A 31 8.41 -4.40 -10.84
CA LEU A 31 9.33 -3.75 -9.93
C LEU A 31 9.24 -4.42 -8.56
N SER A 32 10.35 -5.02 -8.09
CA SER A 32 10.35 -5.73 -6.81
C SER A 32 10.21 -4.77 -5.63
N PHE A 33 9.87 -5.29 -4.45
CA PHE A 33 9.79 -4.46 -3.24
C PHE A 33 11.18 -3.98 -2.79
N ALA A 34 12.23 -4.79 -3.01
CA ALA A 34 13.61 -4.38 -2.69
C ALA A 34 14.02 -3.19 -3.56
N ASP A 35 13.78 -3.26 -4.87
CA ASP A 35 14.10 -2.15 -5.79
C ASP A 35 13.30 -0.89 -5.46
N GLN A 36 12.03 -1.03 -5.07
CA GLN A 36 11.22 0.11 -4.58
C GLN A 36 11.87 0.78 -3.38
N ARG A 37 12.33 0.02 -2.40
CA ARG A 37 12.99 0.56 -1.20
C ARG A 37 14.31 1.24 -1.54
N ASP A 38 15.13 0.60 -2.36
CA ASP A 38 16.45 1.13 -2.74
C ASP A 38 16.31 2.45 -3.54
N LEU A 39 15.27 2.55 -4.38
CA LEU A 39 14.90 3.80 -5.05
C LEU A 39 14.37 4.87 -4.07
N ALA A 40 13.60 4.49 -3.05
CA ALA A 40 13.10 5.43 -2.03
C ALA A 40 14.24 6.05 -1.24
N GLU A 41 15.21 5.22 -0.82
CA GLU A 41 16.42 5.67 -0.12
C GLU A 41 17.28 6.60 -0.99
N SER A 42 17.38 6.32 -2.28
CA SER A 42 18.25 7.06 -3.21
C SER A 42 17.70 8.43 -3.63
N TYR A 43 16.37 8.57 -3.76
CA TYR A 43 15.75 9.78 -4.32
C TYR A 43 14.93 10.57 -3.28
N GLY A 44 14.70 10.00 -2.10
CA GLY A 44 13.77 10.52 -1.09
C GLY A 44 12.25 10.52 -1.41
N PRO A 45 11.70 9.92 -2.50
CA PRO A 45 10.26 9.79 -2.66
C PRO A 45 9.70 8.77 -1.67
N ASP A 46 8.44 8.97 -1.30
CA ASP A 46 7.67 7.91 -0.64
C ASP A 46 7.43 6.72 -1.59
N HIS A 47 7.14 5.54 -1.04
CA HIS A 47 6.83 4.34 -1.83
C HIS A 47 5.70 4.59 -2.82
N LYS A 48 4.71 5.41 -2.45
CA LYS A 48 3.59 5.79 -3.31
C LYS A 48 4.06 6.45 -4.60
N THR A 49 5.00 7.39 -4.52
CA THR A 49 5.54 8.11 -5.69
C THR A 49 6.27 7.16 -6.63
N ILE A 50 7.05 6.21 -6.10
CA ILE A 50 7.76 5.20 -6.89
C ILE A 50 6.77 4.28 -7.60
N GLN A 51 5.77 3.78 -6.87
CA GLN A 51 4.74 2.92 -7.44
C GLN A 51 3.93 3.63 -8.53
N LEU A 52 3.59 4.90 -8.33
CA LEU A 52 2.92 5.71 -9.35
C LEU A 52 3.81 5.92 -10.58
N ALA A 53 5.11 6.12 -10.41
CA ALA A 53 6.05 6.21 -11.52
C ALA A 53 6.11 4.89 -12.32
N ALA A 54 6.21 3.75 -11.62
CA ALA A 54 6.21 2.42 -12.24
C ALA A 54 4.92 2.14 -13.03
N LEU A 55 3.77 2.30 -12.38
CA LEU A 55 2.47 2.00 -13.00
C LEU A 55 2.19 2.85 -14.25
N ARG A 56 2.66 4.11 -14.27
CA ARG A 56 2.54 4.99 -15.45
C ARG A 56 3.36 4.51 -16.64
N GLN A 57 4.43 3.74 -16.40
CA GLN A 57 5.24 3.08 -17.42
C GLN A 57 4.73 1.67 -17.75
N GLY A 58 3.58 1.25 -17.19
CA GLY A 58 3.07 -0.11 -17.34
C GLY A 58 3.84 -1.16 -16.52
N ILE A 59 4.78 -0.73 -15.67
CA ILE A 59 5.55 -1.59 -14.78
C ILE A 59 4.71 -1.85 -13.52
N VAL A 60 4.54 -3.12 -13.18
CA VAL A 60 3.70 -3.53 -12.05
C VAL A 60 4.57 -3.61 -10.79
N PRO A 61 4.31 -2.82 -9.74
CA PRO A 61 4.89 -3.11 -8.43
C PRO A 61 4.47 -4.51 -7.99
N GLU A 62 5.44 -5.35 -7.65
CA GLU A 62 5.21 -6.80 -7.45
C GLU A 62 4.12 -7.09 -6.41
N VAL A 63 3.97 -6.22 -5.42
CA VAL A 63 2.91 -6.29 -4.39
C VAL A 63 1.49 -6.32 -4.97
N TYR A 64 1.28 -5.81 -6.19
CA TYR A 64 -0.01 -5.77 -6.88
C TYR A 64 -0.15 -6.81 -8.00
N ALA A 65 0.88 -7.61 -8.28
CA ALA A 65 0.91 -8.51 -9.44
C ALA A 65 -0.27 -9.51 -9.48
N ARG A 66 -0.73 -9.96 -8.30
CA ARG A 66 -1.86 -10.90 -8.18
C ARG A 66 -3.24 -10.27 -8.46
N ASN A 67 -3.33 -8.94 -8.46
CA ASN A 67 -4.58 -8.21 -8.74
C ASN A 67 -4.73 -7.83 -10.23
N GLN A 68 -3.65 -7.89 -11.00
CA GLN A 68 -3.57 -7.30 -12.35
C GLN A 68 -4.57 -7.85 -13.37
N LYS A 69 -5.07 -9.08 -13.19
CA LYS A 69 -6.14 -9.62 -14.07
C LYS A 69 -7.49 -8.92 -13.87
N ARG A 70 -7.69 -8.26 -12.73
CA ARG A 70 -8.95 -7.59 -12.36
C ARG A 70 -8.80 -6.08 -12.25
N LEU A 71 -7.62 -5.60 -11.86
CA LEU A 71 -7.29 -4.20 -11.68
C LEU A 71 -6.10 -3.85 -12.57
N SER A 72 -6.34 -3.05 -13.62
CA SER A 72 -5.27 -2.62 -14.51
C SER A 72 -4.29 -1.68 -13.80
N CYS A 73 -3.14 -1.37 -14.42
CA CYS A 73 -2.24 -0.33 -13.91
C CYS A 73 -2.96 1.02 -13.74
N ALA A 74 -3.88 1.38 -14.63
CA ALA A 74 -4.69 2.60 -14.51
C ALA A 74 -5.64 2.54 -13.31
N ASP A 75 -6.23 1.38 -13.00
CA ASP A 75 -7.09 1.22 -11.83
C ASP A 75 -6.26 1.26 -10.53
N GLN A 76 -5.08 0.65 -10.52
CA GLN A 76 -4.18 0.71 -9.37
C GLN A 76 -3.68 2.14 -9.11
N ILE A 77 -3.44 2.94 -10.17
CA ILE A 77 -3.14 4.37 -10.03
C ILE A 77 -4.29 5.10 -9.35
N LYS A 78 -5.54 4.85 -9.76
CA LYS A 78 -6.73 5.45 -9.12
C LYS A 78 -6.80 5.09 -7.63
N LEU A 79 -6.56 3.83 -7.26
CA LEU A 79 -6.53 3.40 -5.87
C LEU A 79 -5.42 4.13 -5.07
N LEU A 80 -4.20 4.18 -5.61
CA LEU A 80 -3.07 4.88 -4.98
C LEU A 80 -3.28 6.40 -4.88
N GLN A 81 -4.11 6.98 -5.72
CA GLN A 81 -4.46 8.41 -5.64
C GLN A 81 -5.70 8.67 -4.77
N SER A 82 -6.44 7.63 -4.40
CA SER A 82 -7.65 7.75 -3.60
C SER A 82 -7.34 8.06 -2.13
N HIS A 83 -8.28 8.75 -1.50
CA HIS A 83 -8.31 8.97 -0.06
C HIS A 83 -9.60 8.41 0.51
N VAL A 84 -9.50 7.55 1.54
CA VAL A 84 -10.64 6.93 2.19
C VAL A 84 -10.61 7.22 3.68
N ALA A 85 -11.74 7.63 4.25
CA ALA A 85 -11.94 7.74 5.68
C ALA A 85 -12.71 6.51 6.21
N VAL A 86 -12.17 5.87 7.25
CA VAL A 86 -12.82 4.76 7.96
C VAL A 86 -13.19 5.25 9.35
N ILE A 87 -14.49 5.34 9.62
CA ILE A 87 -15.04 5.79 10.91
C ILE A 87 -15.53 4.57 11.67
N GLY A 88 -14.91 4.31 12.82
CA GLY A 88 -15.05 3.08 13.58
C GLY A 88 -14.03 2.01 13.14
N LEU A 89 -13.25 1.53 14.10
CA LEU A 89 -12.15 0.57 13.95
C LEU A 89 -12.35 -0.64 14.85
N GLY A 90 -13.62 -1.00 15.10
CA GLY A 90 -14.02 -2.27 15.68
C GLY A 90 -13.77 -3.46 14.74
N GLY A 91 -14.42 -4.60 14.98
CA GLY A 91 -14.16 -5.85 14.22
C GLY A 91 -14.22 -5.70 12.69
N LEU A 92 -15.28 -5.06 12.18
CA LEU A 92 -15.42 -4.80 10.75
C LEU A 92 -14.47 -3.70 10.26
N GLY A 93 -14.46 -2.56 10.94
CA GLY A 93 -13.68 -1.38 10.52
C GLY A 93 -12.18 -1.65 10.47
N GLY A 94 -11.64 -2.39 11.45
CA GLY A 94 -10.24 -2.82 11.44
C GLY A 94 -9.93 -3.77 10.27
N THR A 95 -10.84 -4.70 9.96
CA THR A 95 -10.69 -5.62 8.81
C THR A 95 -10.71 -4.87 7.47
N VAL A 96 -11.65 -3.92 7.31
CA VAL A 96 -11.74 -3.07 6.11
C VAL A 96 -10.49 -2.23 5.95
N THR A 97 -9.97 -1.65 7.04
CA THR A 97 -8.72 -0.87 7.05
C THR A 97 -7.54 -1.67 6.52
N GLU A 98 -7.36 -2.91 7.01
CA GLU A 98 -6.30 -3.81 6.56
C GLU A 98 -6.42 -4.10 5.04
N ILE A 99 -7.63 -4.37 4.55
CA ILE A 99 -7.88 -4.65 3.12
C ILE A 99 -7.60 -3.42 2.26
N LEU A 100 -8.07 -2.24 2.67
CA LEU A 100 -7.85 -0.98 1.94
C LEU A 100 -6.36 -0.61 1.87
N ALA A 101 -5.61 -0.83 2.94
CA ALA A 101 -4.17 -0.63 2.93
C ALA A 101 -3.47 -1.61 1.96
N ARG A 102 -3.80 -2.91 2.05
CA ARG A 102 -3.19 -3.96 1.22
C ARG A 102 -3.50 -3.82 -0.27
N ILE A 103 -4.70 -3.35 -0.62
CA ILE A 103 -5.06 -3.10 -2.03
C ILE A 103 -4.40 -1.84 -2.59
N GLY A 104 -3.74 -1.04 -1.74
CA GLY A 104 -3.00 0.15 -2.15
C GLY A 104 -3.83 1.43 -2.22
N ILE A 105 -4.78 1.64 -1.30
CA ILE A 105 -5.36 2.97 -1.11
C ILE A 105 -4.27 3.90 -0.61
N GLY A 106 -4.05 5.02 -1.32
CA GLY A 106 -2.90 5.87 -1.07
C GLY A 106 -2.95 6.67 0.21
N THR A 107 -4.14 6.98 0.74
CA THR A 107 -4.28 7.75 1.98
C THR A 107 -5.48 7.24 2.77
N LEU A 108 -5.27 6.88 4.03
CA LEU A 108 -6.33 6.45 4.95
C LEU A 108 -6.45 7.42 6.12
N THR A 109 -7.66 7.91 6.38
CA THR A 109 -8.00 8.62 7.62
C THR A 109 -8.76 7.64 8.52
N LEU A 110 -8.15 7.28 9.65
CA LEU A 110 -8.69 6.28 10.57
C LEU A 110 -9.21 6.98 11.83
N VAL A 111 -10.51 6.83 12.12
CA VAL A 111 -11.19 7.54 13.21
C VAL A 111 -11.85 6.55 14.15
N ASP A 112 -11.45 6.55 15.41
CA ASP A 112 -12.11 5.80 16.48
C ASP A 112 -11.81 6.47 17.83
N GLY A 113 -12.83 6.61 18.68
CA GLY A 113 -12.72 7.22 20.02
C GLY A 113 -12.40 6.22 21.13
N ASP A 114 -12.46 4.93 20.84
CA ASP A 114 -12.27 3.86 21.82
C ASP A 114 -10.81 3.43 21.96
N ARG A 115 -10.58 2.60 22.99
CA ARG A 115 -9.37 1.84 23.23
C ARG A 115 -9.66 0.34 23.13
N PHE A 116 -8.63 -0.47 22.95
CA PHE A 116 -8.81 -1.92 23.01
C PHE A 116 -9.04 -2.40 24.45
N ASP A 117 -9.97 -3.32 24.62
CA ASP A 117 -10.30 -4.00 25.88
C ASP A 117 -10.27 -5.54 25.71
N ASP A 118 -10.32 -6.27 26.83
CA ASP A 118 -10.22 -7.74 26.86
C ASP A 118 -11.28 -8.42 26.00
N SER A 119 -12.50 -7.86 25.94
CA SER A 119 -13.57 -8.42 25.12
C SER A 119 -13.19 -8.38 23.64
N ASN A 120 -12.37 -7.42 23.21
CA ASN A 120 -12.03 -7.24 21.80
C ASN A 120 -11.13 -8.38 21.27
N LEU A 121 -10.33 -9.02 22.13
CA LEU A 121 -9.32 -10.02 21.78
C LEU A 121 -9.85 -11.19 20.96
N ASN A 122 -11.13 -11.57 21.16
CA ASN A 122 -11.71 -12.70 20.45
C ASN A 122 -12.33 -12.35 19.09
N ARG A 123 -12.50 -11.06 18.77
CA ARG A 123 -13.36 -10.63 17.63
C ARG A 123 -12.82 -9.47 16.79
N GLN A 124 -11.76 -8.79 17.23
CA GLN A 124 -11.20 -7.66 16.50
C GLN A 124 -9.78 -7.97 16.03
N LEU A 125 -9.60 -7.97 14.69
CA LEU A 125 -8.33 -8.31 14.03
C LEU A 125 -7.13 -7.53 14.57
N LEU A 126 -7.33 -6.25 14.88
CA LEU A 126 -6.27 -5.33 15.29
C LEU A 126 -5.96 -5.38 16.80
N SER A 127 -6.67 -6.21 17.57
CA SER A 127 -6.46 -6.36 19.00
C SER A 127 -5.44 -7.46 19.29
N SER A 128 -4.63 -7.24 20.33
CA SER A 128 -3.71 -8.22 20.92
C SER A 128 -3.49 -7.85 22.39
N THR A 129 -2.94 -8.78 23.17
CA THR A 129 -2.65 -8.53 24.60
C THR A 129 -1.68 -7.36 24.80
N GLU A 130 -0.80 -7.08 23.83
CA GLU A 130 0.20 -6.00 23.87
C GLU A 130 -0.39 -4.59 23.62
N VAL A 131 -1.63 -4.52 23.13
CA VAL A 131 -2.27 -3.25 22.75
C VAL A 131 -3.53 -2.93 23.55
N LEU A 132 -3.83 -3.71 24.59
CA LEU A 132 -4.90 -3.40 25.55
C LEU A 132 -4.69 -2.01 26.16
N GLY A 133 -5.78 -1.25 26.26
CA GLY A 133 -5.78 0.14 26.72
C GLY A 133 -5.23 1.16 25.71
N LYS A 134 -4.67 0.74 24.55
CA LYS A 134 -4.21 1.68 23.51
C LYS A 134 -5.38 2.15 22.63
N PRO A 135 -5.34 3.39 22.11
CA PRO A 135 -6.37 3.89 21.20
C PRO A 135 -6.42 3.05 19.93
N LYS A 136 -7.63 2.67 19.49
CA LYS A 136 -7.81 1.83 18.29
C LYS A 136 -7.23 2.50 17.04
N ALA A 137 -7.44 3.81 16.90
CA ALA A 137 -6.93 4.59 15.77
C ALA A 137 -5.40 4.55 15.67
N SER A 138 -4.67 4.75 16.78
CA SER A 138 -3.21 4.73 16.79
C SER A 138 -2.64 3.35 16.49
N VAL A 139 -3.26 2.28 17.00
CA VAL A 139 -2.84 0.90 16.71
C VAL A 139 -3.11 0.55 15.26
N ALA A 140 -4.27 0.95 14.72
CA ALA A 140 -4.61 0.76 13.32
C ALA A 140 -3.65 1.50 12.38
N GLU A 141 -3.29 2.75 12.71
CA GLU A 141 -2.27 3.51 11.97
C GLU A 141 -0.93 2.74 11.97
N ALA A 142 -0.41 2.39 13.15
CA ALA A 142 0.86 1.69 13.26
C ALA A 142 0.86 0.34 12.52
N ARG A 143 -0.29 -0.31 12.41
CA ARG A 143 -0.46 -1.57 11.68
C ARG A 143 -0.32 -1.40 10.16
N VAL A 144 -0.89 -0.34 9.60
CA VAL A 144 -0.99 -0.18 8.13
C VAL A 144 -0.06 0.87 7.53
N LYS A 145 0.66 1.61 8.37
CA LYS A 145 1.69 2.55 7.95
C LYS A 145 2.84 1.77 7.31
N ALA A 146 3.13 2.11 6.06
CA ALA A 146 4.22 1.54 5.25
C ALA A 146 5.50 2.37 5.37
#